data_AF-H9FE23-F1
#
_entry.id   AF-H9FE23-F1
#
_cell.length_a   1.000
_cell.length_b   1.000
_cell.length_c   1.000
_cell.angle_alpha   90.00
_cell.angle_beta   90.00
_cell.angle_gamma   90.00
#
_symmetry.space_group_name_H-M   'P 1'
#
loop_
_entity.id
_entity.type
_entity.pdbx_description
1 polymer ?
#
loop_
_entity_poly.entity_id
_entity_poly.type
_entity_poly.pdbx_seq_one_letter_code
_entity_poly.pdbx_strand_id
1 'polypeptide(L)'
;LHLPQGQFSWVPLGLWESAYPPRLSWGLPKYHHIVLYLLVISQESQQQLQARIQPNPSEVSAFMWLTPDVAAAVAATEDGTETPRLLPQDLPPSVLALELEEDGRARPLVLPMSTLLRMIPTMAEGKERVSTGTKFALRLWLQHLG
;
A
#
# COMPACT_ATOMS: atom_id res chain seq x y z
N LEU A 1 -12.36 -10.97 4.34
CA LEU A 1 -11.31 -12.00 4.55
C LEU A 1 -11.35 -12.43 6.02
N HIS A 2 -11.62 -13.69 6.31
CA HIS A 2 -11.65 -14.20 7.69
C HIS A 2 -10.37 -15.00 7.98
N LEU A 3 -9.49 -14.54 8.86
CA LEU A 3 -8.27 -15.29 9.21
C LEU A 3 -8.60 -16.34 10.28
N PRO A 4 -8.32 -17.65 10.03
CA PRO A 4 -8.60 -18.69 11.02
C PRO A 4 -7.79 -18.48 12.30
N GLN A 5 -8.42 -18.74 13.46
CA GLN A 5 -7.73 -18.66 14.75
C GLN A 5 -6.53 -19.61 14.78
N GLY A 6 -5.39 -19.12 15.28
CA GLY A 6 -4.15 -19.89 15.37
C GLY A 6 -3.36 -20.00 14.05
N GLN A 7 -3.87 -19.47 12.93
CA GLN A 7 -3.17 -19.47 11.63
C GLN A 7 -2.50 -18.13 11.30
N PHE A 8 -2.48 -17.18 12.24
CA PHE A 8 -1.76 -15.93 12.07
C PHE A 8 -1.19 -15.43 13.41
N SER A 9 -0.12 -14.65 13.32
CA SER A 9 0.36 -13.79 14.40
C SER A 9 0.21 -12.32 13.98
N TRP A 10 0.33 -11.40 14.93
CA TRP A 10 0.32 -9.98 14.62
C TRP A 10 1.26 -9.20 15.54
N VAL A 11 1.77 -8.09 15.03
CA VAL A 11 2.65 -7.18 15.77
C VAL A 11 2.35 -5.74 15.36
N PRO A 12 2.27 -4.79 16.30
CA PRO A 12 2.17 -3.38 15.95
C PRO A 12 3.45 -2.91 15.27
N LEU A 13 3.32 -2.23 14.13
CA LEU A 13 4.46 -1.67 13.40
C LEU A 13 4.80 -0.26 13.88
N GLY A 14 3.81 0.63 13.93
CA GLY A 14 4.04 2.03 14.29
C GLY A 14 2.84 2.93 14.12
N LEU A 15 3.02 4.19 14.54
CA LEU A 15 2.01 5.25 14.48
C LEU A 15 2.36 6.25 13.36
N TRP A 16 1.35 6.71 12.64
CA TRP A 16 1.47 7.72 11.59
C TRP A 16 0.44 8.82 11.78
N GLU A 17 0.89 10.06 11.90
CA GLU A 17 0.03 11.23 11.94
C GLU A 17 -0.41 11.62 10.53
N SER A 18 -1.71 11.78 10.31
CA SER A 18 -2.28 12.08 8.99
C SER A 18 -3.39 13.12 9.08
N ALA A 19 -3.51 13.95 8.05
CA ALA A 19 -4.59 14.93 7.92
C ALA A 19 -5.28 14.82 6.56
N TYR A 20 -6.53 15.28 6.48
CA TYR A 20 -7.26 15.44 5.22
C TYR A 20 -7.92 16.81 5.13
N PRO A 21 -7.70 17.60 4.06
CA PRO A 21 -6.72 17.37 2.99
C PRO A 21 -5.28 17.24 3.52
N PRO A 22 -4.39 16.50 2.84
CA PRO A 22 -3.07 16.13 3.36
C PRO A 22 -2.05 17.27 3.37
N ARG A 23 -2.35 18.41 2.72
CA ARG A 23 -1.46 19.58 2.62
C ARG A 23 -2.29 20.85 2.70
N LEU A 24 -1.73 21.90 3.27
CA LEU A 24 -2.36 23.22 3.32
C LEU A 24 -2.62 23.81 1.92
N SER A 25 -1.78 23.47 0.94
CA SER A 25 -2.01 23.84 -0.47
C SER A 25 -3.28 23.24 -1.05
N TRP A 26 -3.89 22.25 -0.39
CA TRP A 26 -5.15 21.62 -0.79
C TRP A 26 -6.33 22.09 0.06
N GLY A 27 -6.10 23.05 0.98
CA GLY A 27 -7.08 23.58 1.93
C GLY A 27 -6.74 23.27 3.38
N LEU A 28 -7.52 23.84 4.31
CA LEU A 28 -7.38 23.60 5.75
C LEU A 28 -7.80 22.16 6.10
N PRO A 29 -7.09 21.49 7.03
CA PRO A 29 -7.41 20.14 7.44
C PRO A 29 -8.79 20.09 8.12
N LYS A 30 -9.63 19.17 7.66
CA LYS A 30 -10.94 18.86 8.23
C LYS A 30 -10.87 17.67 9.19
N TYR A 31 -9.95 16.75 8.93
CA TYR A 31 -9.72 15.57 9.74
C TYR A 31 -8.25 15.45 10.10
N HIS A 32 -7.99 14.91 11.29
CA HIS A 32 -6.67 14.68 11.84
C HIS A 32 -6.68 13.35 12.60
N HIS A 33 -5.78 12.46 12.22
CA HIS A 33 -5.75 11.07 12.69
C HIS A 33 -4.35 10.70 13.17
N ILE A 34 -4.31 9.83 14.17
CA ILE A 34 -3.17 8.97 14.45
C ILE A 34 -3.54 7.57 13.98
N VAL A 35 -2.81 7.06 12.98
CA VAL A 35 -3.04 5.76 12.36
C VAL A 35 -2.08 4.74 12.97
N LEU A 36 -2.60 3.65 13.52
CA LEU A 36 -1.81 2.51 13.97
C LEU A 36 -1.72 1.47 12.85
N TYR A 37 -0.52 1.19 12.38
CA TYR A 37 -0.27 0.10 11.44
C TYR A 37 0.02 -1.21 12.19
N LEU A 38 -0.65 -2.29 11.77
CA LEU A 38 -0.44 -3.64 12.28
C LEU A 38 0.12 -4.52 11.15
N LEU A 39 1.14 -5.30 11.46
CA LEU A 39 1.58 -6.40 10.60
C LEU A 39 0.86 -7.65 11.06
N VAL A 40 0.08 -8.25 10.15
CA VAL A 40 -0.57 -9.54 10.37
C VAL A 40 0.13 -10.58 9.50
N ILE A 41 0.73 -11.58 10.13
CA ILE A 41 1.54 -12.61 9.48
C ILE A 41 0.72 -13.88 9.41
N SER A 42 0.22 -14.22 8.22
CA SER A 42 -0.52 -15.46 7.99
C SER A 42 0.41 -16.64 7.72
N GLN A 43 0.02 -17.83 8.16
CA GLN A 43 0.66 -19.09 7.76
C GLN A 43 0.17 -19.59 6.40
N GLU A 44 -0.92 -19.01 5.86
CA GLU A 44 -1.46 -19.33 4.54
C GLU A 44 -0.63 -18.70 3.42
N SER A 45 -0.55 -19.38 2.28
CA SER A 45 0.07 -18.83 1.08
C SER A 45 -0.76 -17.70 0.45
N GLN A 46 -0.12 -16.90 -0.39
CA GLN A 46 -0.80 -15.90 -1.21
C GLN A 46 -1.97 -16.50 -2.01
N GLN A 47 -1.78 -17.69 -2.61
CA GLN A 47 -2.81 -18.35 -3.42
C GLN A 47 -4.03 -18.75 -2.57
N GLN A 48 -3.80 -19.26 -1.35
CA GLN A 48 -4.88 -19.62 -0.43
C GLN A 48 -5.67 -18.39 0.01
N LEU A 49 -4.98 -17.31 0.38
CA LEU A 49 -5.62 -16.04 0.78
C LEU A 49 -6.38 -15.39 -0.38
N GLN A 50 -5.80 -15.39 -1.58
CA GLN A 50 -6.43 -14.80 -2.76
C GLN A 50 -7.66 -15.60 -3.22
N ALA A 51 -7.67 -16.93 -3.08
CA ALA A 51 -8.81 -17.76 -3.48
C ALA A 51 -10.09 -17.47 -2.65
N ARG A 52 -9.93 -16.89 -1.45
CA ARG A 52 -11.03 -16.64 -0.49
C ARG A 52 -11.25 -15.15 -0.19
N ILE A 53 -10.51 -14.26 -0.84
CA ILE A 53 -10.74 -12.82 -0.70
C ILE A 53 -12.03 -12.45 -1.44
N GLN A 54 -12.89 -11.67 -0.77
CA GLN A 54 -14.13 -11.15 -1.33
C GLN A 54 -14.14 -9.64 -1.05
N PRO A 55 -13.49 -8.84 -1.90
CA PRO A 55 -13.47 -7.40 -1.73
C PRO A 55 -14.83 -6.79 -2.05
N ASN A 56 -15.13 -5.65 -1.43
CA ASN A 56 -16.37 -4.90 -1.66
C ASN A 56 -16.13 -3.84 -2.75
N PRO A 57 -16.76 -3.94 -3.94
CA PRO A 57 -16.57 -2.96 -5.03
C PRO A 57 -16.97 -1.53 -4.68
N SER A 58 -17.79 -1.33 -3.64
CA SER A 58 -18.14 0.01 -3.14
C SER A 58 -17.06 0.68 -2.30
N GLU A 59 -16.06 -0.08 -1.84
CA GLU A 59 -14.96 0.42 -0.99
C GLU A 59 -13.62 0.43 -1.72
N VAL A 60 -13.36 -0.58 -2.55
CA VAL A 60 -12.10 -0.74 -3.29
C VAL A 60 -12.38 -1.10 -4.74
N SER A 61 -11.58 -0.55 -5.66
CA SER A 61 -11.65 -0.88 -7.09
C SER A 61 -10.58 -1.87 -7.53
N ALA A 62 -9.53 -2.09 -6.73
CA ALA A 62 -8.47 -3.03 -7.05
C ALA A 62 -7.73 -3.50 -5.79
N PHE A 63 -7.00 -4.62 -5.90
CA PHE A 63 -6.06 -5.09 -4.89
C PHE A 63 -4.83 -5.75 -5.55
N MET A 64 -3.71 -5.81 -4.82
CA MET A 64 -2.46 -6.41 -5.31
C MET A 64 -1.67 -7.02 -4.17
N TRP A 65 -0.74 -7.91 -4.51
CA TRP A 65 0.29 -8.42 -3.61
C TRP A 65 1.64 -7.80 -3.97
N LEU A 66 2.39 -7.35 -2.97
CA LEU A 66 3.71 -6.75 -3.15
C LEU A 66 4.79 -7.72 -2.72
N THR A 67 5.83 -7.85 -3.54
CA THR A 67 7.08 -8.48 -3.13
C THR A 67 7.92 -7.51 -2.29
N PRO A 68 8.87 -8.00 -1.48
CA PRO A 68 9.77 -7.15 -0.72
C PRO A 68 10.53 -6.13 -1.59
N ASP A 69 11.00 -6.51 -2.77
CA ASP A 69 11.76 -5.62 -3.66
C ASP A 69 10.91 -4.45 -4.19
N VAL A 70 9.67 -4.74 -4.63
CA VAL A 70 8.73 -3.72 -5.08
C VAL A 70 8.36 -2.80 -3.91
N ALA A 71 8.08 -3.38 -2.74
CA ALA A 71 7.78 -2.59 -1.54
C ALA A 71 8.94 -1.71 -1.09
N ALA A 72 10.18 -2.19 -1.22
CA ALA A 72 11.38 -1.41 -0.92
C ALA A 72 11.51 -0.20 -1.84
N ALA A 73 11.26 -0.38 -3.13
CA ALA A 73 11.22 0.72 -4.10
C ALA A 73 10.12 1.73 -3.78
N VAL A 74 8.91 1.25 -3.45
CA VAL A 74 7.78 2.12 -3.07
C VAL A 74 8.07 2.89 -1.79
N ALA A 75 8.58 2.21 -0.76
CA ALA A 75 8.95 2.81 0.52
C ALA A 75 10.09 3.84 0.39
N ALA A 76 11.02 3.64 -0.56
CA ALA A 76 12.10 4.58 -0.84
C ALA A 76 11.63 5.93 -1.42
N THR A 77 10.39 6.00 -1.91
CA THR A 77 9.77 7.24 -2.44
C THR A 77 8.88 7.94 -1.41
N GLU A 78 9.07 7.66 -0.11
CA GLU A 78 8.42 8.38 0.98
C GLU A 78 8.83 9.85 0.96
N ASP A 79 7.86 10.75 0.84
CA ASP A 79 8.11 12.19 0.75
C ASP A 79 8.78 12.71 2.03
N GLY A 80 9.93 13.38 1.90
CA GLY A 80 10.63 14.02 3.03
C GLY A 80 11.88 13.30 3.57
N THR A 81 12.31 12.20 2.96
CA THR A 81 13.62 11.59 3.29
C THR A 81 14.73 12.17 2.42
N GLU A 82 15.70 12.88 3.01
CA GLU A 82 16.81 13.55 2.31
C GLU A 82 17.80 12.61 1.61
N THR A 83 17.74 11.31 1.88
CA THR A 83 18.64 10.34 1.25
C THR A 83 18.05 9.82 -0.07
N PRO A 84 18.69 10.04 -1.23
CA PRO A 84 18.37 9.31 -2.45
C PRO A 84 18.70 7.84 -2.19
N ARG A 85 17.70 7.04 -1.84
CA ARG A 85 17.89 5.60 -1.72
C ARG A 85 17.89 5.04 -3.12
N LEU A 86 18.97 4.34 -3.47
CA LEU A 86 19.11 3.65 -4.75
C LEU A 86 17.91 2.71 -4.91
N LEU A 87 17.10 2.98 -5.94
CA LEU A 87 16.07 2.02 -6.35
C LEU A 87 16.78 0.72 -6.76
N PRO A 88 16.21 -0.46 -6.43
CA PRO A 88 16.72 -1.72 -6.97
C PRO A 88 16.84 -1.61 -8.50
N GLN A 89 17.99 -2.02 -9.06
CA GLN A 89 18.24 -1.85 -10.51
C GLN A 89 17.33 -2.74 -11.36
N ASP A 90 16.83 -3.83 -10.78
CA ASP A 90 16.06 -4.88 -11.49
C ASP A 90 14.55 -4.83 -11.17
N LEU A 91 13.97 -3.64 -11.01
CA LEU A 91 12.52 -3.52 -10.81
C LEU A 91 11.77 -3.92 -12.09
N PRO A 92 10.67 -4.69 -11.96
CA PRO A 92 9.84 -5.00 -13.11
C PRO A 92 9.21 -3.71 -13.66
N PRO A 93 8.93 -3.60 -14.97
CA PRO A 93 8.29 -2.40 -15.53
C PRO A 93 6.85 -2.19 -15.02
N SER A 94 6.21 -3.27 -14.61
CA SER A 94 4.84 -3.30 -14.09
C SER A 94 4.64 -4.44 -13.11
N VAL A 95 3.60 -4.33 -12.30
CA VAL A 95 3.15 -5.39 -11.37
C VAL A 95 1.73 -5.81 -11.69
N LEU A 96 1.38 -7.03 -11.29
CA LEU A 96 0.04 -7.55 -11.47
C LEU A 96 -0.86 -7.13 -10.29
N ALA A 97 -1.95 -6.45 -10.62
CA ALA A 97 -3.07 -6.19 -9.73
C ALA A 97 -4.31 -6.93 -10.21
N LEU A 98 -5.34 -6.96 -9.38
CA LEU A 98 -6.67 -7.46 -9.70
C LEU A 98 -7.65 -6.30 -9.56
N GLU A 99 -8.20 -5.85 -10.68
CA GLU A 99 -9.24 -4.83 -10.74
C GLU A 99 -10.61 -5.46 -10.59
N LEU A 100 -11.50 -4.80 -9.86
CA LEU A 100 -12.86 -5.26 -9.59
C LEU A 100 -13.83 -4.62 -10.58
N GLU A 101 -14.63 -5.46 -11.21
CA GLU A 101 -15.76 -5.05 -12.03
C GLU A 101 -17.00 -4.80 -11.17
N GLU A 102 -17.99 -4.09 -11.71
CA GLU A 102 -19.22 -3.72 -10.97
C GLU A 102 -20.01 -4.94 -10.46
N ASP A 103 -19.85 -6.09 -11.11
CA ASP A 103 -20.49 -7.35 -10.73
C ASP A 103 -19.67 -8.18 -9.71
N GLY A 104 -18.58 -7.62 -9.19
CA GLY A 104 -17.72 -8.23 -8.18
C GLY A 104 -16.70 -9.21 -8.76
N ARG A 105 -16.64 -9.41 -10.08
CA ARG A 105 -15.57 -10.20 -10.71
C ARG A 105 -14.24 -9.45 -10.65
N ALA A 106 -13.15 -10.19 -10.51
CA ALA A 106 -11.80 -9.65 -10.56
C ALA A 106 -11.16 -9.96 -11.91
N ARG A 107 -10.58 -8.94 -12.56
CA ARG A 107 -9.79 -9.10 -13.78
C ARG A 107 -8.33 -8.69 -13.56
N PRO A 108 -7.37 -9.34 -14.25
CA PRO A 108 -5.98 -8.90 -14.25
C PRO A 108 -5.82 -7.45 -14.70
N LEU A 109 -5.07 -6.66 -13.95
CA LEU A 109 -4.66 -5.30 -14.29
C LEU A 109 -3.14 -5.21 -14.23
N VAL A 110 -2.51 -4.75 -15.32
CA VAL A 110 -1.07 -4.50 -15.36
C VAL A 110 -0.81 -3.08 -14.89
N LEU A 111 -0.33 -2.92 -13.67
CA LEU A 111 -0.07 -1.60 -13.09
C LEU A 111 1.39 -1.17 -13.31
N PRO A 112 1.65 -0.03 -13.98
CA PRO A 112 3.01 0.46 -14.18
C PRO A 112 3.72 0.77 -12.86
N MET A 113 5.01 0.45 -12.75
CA MET A 113 5.79 0.83 -11.57
C MET A 113 5.81 2.35 -11.33
N SER A 114 5.72 3.14 -12.40
CA SER A 114 5.63 4.60 -12.29
C SER A 114 4.40 5.09 -11.52
N THR A 115 3.31 4.30 -11.48
CA THR A 115 2.14 4.61 -10.63
C THR A 115 2.45 4.36 -9.16
N LEU A 116 3.13 3.25 -8.84
CA LEU A 116 3.50 2.91 -7.47
C LEU A 116 4.55 3.86 -6.88
N LEU A 117 5.48 4.33 -7.71
CA LEU A 117 6.56 5.25 -7.33
C LEU A 117 6.13 6.72 -7.31
N ARG A 118 4.87 7.03 -7.67
CA ARG A 118 4.38 8.41 -7.72
C ARG A 118 4.41 9.07 -6.34
N MET A 119 4.93 10.29 -6.30
CA MET A 119 4.96 11.14 -5.10
C MET A 119 3.64 11.93 -4.94
N ILE A 120 3.35 12.40 -3.73
CA ILE A 120 2.15 13.21 -3.51
C ILE A 120 2.29 14.59 -4.21
N PRO A 121 1.32 14.99 -5.06
CA PRO A 121 1.43 16.22 -5.81
C PRO A 121 1.34 17.46 -4.91
N THR A 122 1.90 18.58 -5.38
CA THR A 122 1.80 19.86 -4.66
C THR A 122 0.37 20.41 -4.69
N MET A 123 -0.33 20.19 -5.80
CA MET A 123 -1.73 20.58 -6.01
C MET A 123 -2.66 19.37 -5.88
N ALA A 124 -3.91 19.61 -5.48
CA ALA A 124 -4.90 18.56 -5.35
C ALA A 124 -5.16 17.92 -6.72
N GLU A 125 -4.74 16.67 -6.87
CA GLU A 125 -4.94 15.90 -8.10
C GLU A 125 -5.33 14.46 -7.74
N GLY A 126 -6.42 13.96 -8.33
CA GLY A 126 -6.96 12.62 -8.11
C GLY A 126 -6.20 11.53 -8.87
N LYS A 127 -4.87 11.67 -8.99
CA LYS A 127 -4.02 10.70 -9.67
C LYS A 127 -3.74 9.52 -8.74
N GLU A 128 -3.92 8.31 -9.27
CA GLU A 128 -3.56 7.07 -8.57
C GLU A 128 -2.10 7.10 -8.11
N ARG A 129 -1.88 6.71 -6.85
CA ARG A 129 -0.57 6.64 -6.18
C ARG A 129 -0.69 5.85 -4.88
N VAL A 130 0.44 5.41 -4.35
CA VAL A 130 0.52 4.89 -2.98
C VAL A 130 0.50 6.06 -1.98
N SER A 131 -0.26 5.92 -0.90
CA SER A 131 -0.34 6.95 0.15
C SER A 131 0.99 7.05 0.93
N THR A 132 1.34 8.25 1.42
CA THR A 132 2.59 8.46 2.18
C THR A 132 2.63 7.62 3.46
N GLY A 133 1.49 7.49 4.17
CA GLY A 133 1.39 6.60 5.33
C GLY A 133 1.58 5.12 4.98
N THR A 134 1.11 4.68 3.82
CA THR A 134 1.37 3.30 3.34
C THR A 134 2.86 3.10 3.05
N LYS A 135 3.56 4.08 2.47
CA LYS A 135 5.02 4.00 2.25
C LYS A 135 5.78 3.88 3.58
N PHE A 136 5.38 4.66 4.58
CA PHE A 136 5.88 4.53 5.96
C PHE A 136 5.67 3.11 6.52
N ALA A 137 4.46 2.56 6.39
CA ALA A 137 4.15 1.21 6.89
C ALA A 137 4.96 0.11 6.18
N LEU A 138 5.14 0.21 4.86
CA LEU A 138 5.97 -0.73 4.10
C LEU A 138 7.43 -0.68 4.55
N ARG A 139 7.96 0.52 4.85
CA ARG A 139 9.31 0.66 5.41
C ARG A 139 9.46 -0.07 6.74
N LEU A 140 8.47 0.05 7.64
CA LEU A 140 8.48 -0.65 8.93
C LEU A 140 8.36 -2.16 8.75
N TRP A 141 7.54 -2.62 7.80
CA TRP A 141 7.44 -4.04 7.47
C TRP A 141 8.77 -4.60 6.96
N LEU A 142 9.47 -3.89 6.07
CA LEU A 142 10.77 -4.32 5.56
C LEU A 142 11.83 -4.42 6.67
N GLN A 143 11.82 -3.49 7.63
CA GLN A 143 12.69 -3.57 8.82
C GLN A 143 12.38 -4.79 9.70
N HIS A 144 11.14 -5.29 9.66
CA HIS A 144 10.73 -6.48 10.40
C HIS A 144 11.20 -7.78 9.73
N LEU A 145 11.44 -7.79 8.42
CA LEU A 145 11.89 -8.98 7.68
C LEU A 145 13.35 -9.38 7.98
N GLY A 146 14.18 -8.43 8.45
CA GLY A 146 15.62 -8.63 8.67
C GLY A 146 16.47 -7.93 7.63
#